data_AF-A0AAD2JFU3-F1
#
_entry.id   AF-A0AAD2JFU3-F1
#
_cell.length_a   1.000
_cell.length_b   1.000
_cell.length_c   1.000
_cell.angle_alpha   90.00
_cell.angle_beta   90.00
_cell.angle_gamma   90.00
#
_symmetry.space_group_name_H-M   'P 1'
#
loop_
_entity.id
_entity.type
_entity.pdbx_description
1 polymer ?
#
loop_
_entity_poly.entity_id
_entity_poly.type
_entity_poly.pdbx_seq_one_letter_code
_entity_poly.pdbx_strand_id
1 'polypeptide(L)'
;MDPGNDEGGNGGVTTALQATTGSINTSFAAMAQQLDLCGIRNTALAMGVHRADGTELQRIAPTILGTNEIAPLTMATAFAGFANRGTVCTPIAIDRIVDRSGTDIAHPPPSARRDCPRRSPRRPATPSNRS
;
A
#
# COMPACT_ATOMS: atom_id res chain seq x y z
N MET A 1 -20.70 17.65 6.96
CA MET A 1 -19.76 17.68 5.81
C MET A 1 -20.58 17.42 4.58
N ASP A 2 -20.48 18.29 3.59
CA ASP A 2 -21.10 18.12 2.27
C ASP A 2 -19.96 17.91 1.25
N PRO A 3 -19.54 16.65 1.01
CA PRO A 3 -18.41 16.37 0.13
C PRO A 3 -18.81 16.58 -1.33
N GLY A 4 -18.16 17.51 -2.03
CA GLY A 4 -18.36 17.68 -3.48
C GLY A 4 -17.66 16.59 -4.29
N ASN A 5 -18.25 16.21 -5.43
CA ASN A 5 -17.62 15.33 -6.41
C ASN A 5 -16.90 16.17 -7.48
N ASP A 6 -15.75 15.69 -7.98
CA ASP A 6 -14.92 16.42 -8.96
C ASP A 6 -15.63 16.68 -10.30
N GLU A 7 -16.60 15.83 -10.64
CA GLU A 7 -17.47 15.93 -11.82
C GLU A 7 -18.65 16.92 -11.67
N GLY A 8 -18.78 17.59 -10.51
CA GLY A 8 -19.77 18.64 -10.27
C GLY A 8 -21.22 18.17 -10.08
N GLY A 9 -21.46 16.86 -9.98
CA GLY A 9 -22.78 16.27 -9.73
C GLY A 9 -22.96 15.73 -8.29
N ASN A 10 -24.21 15.57 -7.84
CA ASN A 10 -24.54 15.11 -6.49
C ASN A 10 -24.43 13.59 -6.25
N GLY A 11 -23.75 12.84 -7.14
CA GLY A 11 -23.57 11.39 -7.03
C GLY A 11 -24.91 10.62 -6.97
N GLY A 12 -25.39 10.14 -8.11
CA GLY A 12 -26.60 9.31 -8.16
C GLY A 12 -26.43 7.95 -7.47
N VAL A 13 -27.52 7.17 -7.42
CA VAL A 13 -27.44 5.76 -6.96
C VAL A 13 -26.44 5.02 -7.85
N THR A 14 -25.37 4.53 -7.25
CA THR A 14 -24.25 3.89 -7.93
C THR A 14 -23.80 2.67 -7.13
N THR A 15 -23.23 1.68 -7.81
CA THR A 15 -22.63 0.54 -7.11
C THR A 15 -21.29 0.93 -6.48
N ALA A 16 -20.84 0.18 -5.46
CA ALA A 16 -19.52 0.38 -4.86
C ALA A 16 -18.39 0.33 -5.92
N LEU A 17 -18.52 -0.53 -6.93
CA LEU A 17 -17.59 -0.62 -8.05
C LEU A 17 -17.57 0.67 -8.88
N GLN A 18 -18.73 1.16 -9.30
CA GLN A 18 -18.83 2.38 -10.10
C GLN A 18 -18.38 3.62 -9.31
N ALA A 19 -18.75 3.73 -8.03
CA ALA A 19 -18.27 4.77 -7.13
C ALA A 19 -16.74 4.80 -7.05
N THR A 20 -16.12 3.61 -6.93
CA THR A 20 -14.65 3.49 -6.86
C THR A 20 -14.00 3.86 -8.18
N THR A 21 -14.54 3.40 -9.32
CA THR A 21 -14.02 3.73 -10.66
C THR A 21 -14.10 5.23 -10.95
N GLY A 22 -15.21 5.88 -10.57
CA GLY A 22 -15.42 7.32 -10.78
C GLY A 22 -14.83 8.21 -9.68
N SER A 23 -14.26 7.63 -8.62
CA SER A 23 -13.76 8.36 -7.45
C SER A 23 -14.81 9.29 -6.80
N ILE A 24 -16.07 8.83 -6.69
CA ILE A 24 -17.20 9.66 -6.24
C ILE A 24 -17.18 9.86 -4.72
N ASN A 25 -16.80 11.05 -4.26
CA ASN A 25 -16.67 11.42 -2.85
C ASN A 25 -17.96 11.24 -2.04
N THR A 26 -19.13 11.64 -2.57
CA THR A 26 -20.42 11.47 -1.87
C THR A 26 -20.74 9.99 -1.64
N SER A 27 -20.42 9.14 -2.61
CA SER A 27 -20.58 7.70 -2.49
C SER A 27 -19.62 7.08 -1.47
N PHE A 28 -18.36 7.53 -1.42
CA PHE A 28 -17.43 7.10 -0.36
C PHE A 28 -17.89 7.53 1.03
N ALA A 29 -18.41 8.75 1.18
CA ALA A 29 -19.00 9.20 2.44
C ALA A 29 -20.24 8.36 2.84
N ALA A 30 -21.12 8.04 1.88
CA ALA A 30 -22.30 7.20 2.11
C ALA A 30 -21.94 5.75 2.46
N MET A 31 -20.90 5.18 1.84
CA MET A 31 -20.37 3.86 2.23
C MET A 31 -19.76 3.89 3.63
N ALA A 32 -19.00 4.93 3.96
CA ALA A 32 -18.39 5.07 5.28
C ALA A 32 -19.43 5.21 6.40
N GLN A 33 -20.60 5.81 6.14
CA GLN A 33 -21.71 5.85 7.11
C GLN A 33 -22.30 4.47 7.44
N GLN A 34 -22.11 3.48 6.55
CA GLN A 34 -22.55 2.10 6.74
C GLN A 34 -21.46 1.22 7.37
N LEU A 35 -20.27 1.77 7.62
CA LEU A 35 -19.11 1.08 8.18
C LEU A 35 -18.64 1.78 9.47
N ASP A 36 -17.78 1.10 10.22
CA ASP A 36 -17.10 1.70 11.36
C ASP A 36 -15.79 2.37 10.90
N LEU A 37 -15.63 3.66 11.21
CA LEU A 37 -14.38 4.40 10.94
C LEU A 37 -13.16 3.75 11.63
N CYS A 38 -13.35 3.08 12.77
CA CYS A 38 -12.30 2.29 13.39
C CYS A 38 -11.95 1.06 12.56
N GLY A 39 -12.94 0.35 12.01
CA GLY A 39 -12.75 -0.76 11.08
C GLY A 39 -12.00 -0.35 9.80
N ILE A 40 -12.33 0.81 9.24
CA ILE A 40 -11.64 1.37 8.07
C ILE A 40 -10.17 1.67 8.40
N ARG A 41 -9.89 2.35 9.53
CA ARG A 41 -8.51 2.57 9.98
C ARG A 41 -7.78 1.27 10.24
N ASN A 42 -8.40 0.30 10.89
CA ASN A 42 -7.78 -0.97 11.22
C ASN A 42 -7.42 -1.76 9.96
N THR A 43 -8.27 -1.69 8.93
CA THR A 43 -7.97 -2.23 7.61
C THR A 43 -6.74 -1.55 7.00
N ALA A 44 -6.66 -0.22 7.05
CA ALA A 44 -5.49 0.51 6.57
C ALA A 44 -4.20 0.13 7.33
N LEU A 45 -4.27 0.02 8.66
CA LEU A 45 -3.15 -0.43 9.50
C LEU A 45 -2.71 -1.86 9.15
N ALA A 46 -3.66 -2.77 8.93
CA ALA A 46 -3.37 -4.15 8.51
C ALA A 46 -2.68 -4.21 7.12
N MET A 47 -2.95 -3.21 6.26
CA MET A 47 -2.28 -3.01 4.98
C MET A 47 -0.91 -2.31 5.09
N GLY A 48 -0.43 -2.05 6.31
CA GLY A 48 0.85 -1.37 6.56
C GLY A 48 0.80 0.15 6.42
N VAL A 49 -0.39 0.73 6.22
CA VAL A 49 -0.56 2.19 6.09
C VAL A 49 -0.31 2.85 7.44
N HIS A 50 0.51 3.88 7.44
CA HIS A 50 0.85 4.72 8.59
C HIS A 50 1.18 6.13 8.12
N ARG A 51 0.97 7.12 8.98
CA ARG A 51 1.29 8.52 8.67
C ARG A 51 2.79 8.69 8.48
N ALA A 52 3.17 9.58 7.57
CA ALA A 52 4.57 9.89 7.27
C ALA A 52 5.29 10.54 8.47
N ASP A 53 4.56 11.24 9.34
CA ASP A 53 5.06 11.87 10.56
C ASP A 53 5.15 10.92 11.77
N GLY A 54 4.78 9.64 11.60
CA GLY A 54 4.81 8.64 12.66
C GLY A 54 3.65 8.73 13.67
N THR A 55 2.71 9.65 13.50
CA THR A 55 1.56 9.79 14.41
C THR A 55 0.40 8.86 14.06
N GLU A 56 -0.59 8.86 14.96
CA GLU A 56 -1.94 8.31 14.82
C GLU A 56 -2.60 8.44 13.44
N LEU A 57 -2.90 7.34 12.70
CA LEU A 57 -3.91 7.46 11.64
C LEU A 57 -5.20 8.06 12.22
N GLN A 58 -5.62 9.18 11.65
CA GLN A 58 -6.85 9.84 12.05
C GLN A 58 -8.07 9.00 11.64
N ARG A 59 -9.16 9.11 12.39
CA ARG A 59 -10.43 8.39 12.18
C ARG A 59 -11.62 9.35 12.14
N ILE A 60 -11.48 10.45 11.43
CA ILE A 60 -12.53 11.47 11.30
C ILE A 60 -13.10 11.43 9.89
N ALA A 61 -14.34 11.88 9.68
CA ALA A 61 -15.00 11.76 8.38
C ALA A 61 -14.15 12.20 7.15
N PRO A 62 -13.36 13.29 7.21
CA PRO A 62 -12.47 13.67 6.09
C PRO A 62 -11.43 12.61 5.69
N THR A 63 -11.02 11.72 6.60
CA THR A 63 -9.98 10.73 6.31
C THR A 63 -10.40 9.70 5.27
N ILE A 64 -11.72 9.52 5.08
CA ILE A 64 -12.29 8.68 4.02
C ILE A 64 -11.91 9.20 2.63
N LEU A 65 -11.67 10.51 2.50
CA LEU A 65 -11.26 11.15 1.26
C LEU A 65 -9.74 11.39 1.20
N GLY A 66 -8.96 10.81 2.11
CA GLY A 66 -7.49 10.81 2.01
C GLY A 66 -6.76 11.94 2.73
N THR A 67 -7.32 12.55 3.78
CA THR A 67 -6.65 13.63 4.54
C THR A 67 -5.49 13.19 5.45
N ASN A 68 -5.15 11.90 5.51
CA ASN A 68 -3.94 11.47 6.22
C ASN A 68 -2.73 11.63 5.29
N GLU A 69 -1.67 12.26 5.78
CA GLU A 69 -0.41 12.40 5.06
C GLU A 69 0.36 11.07 5.11
N ILE A 70 0.36 10.33 4.00
CA ILE A 70 1.01 9.03 3.88
C ILE A 70 2.20 9.12 2.93
N ALA A 71 3.33 8.51 3.31
CA ALA A 71 4.50 8.44 2.44
C ALA A 71 4.21 7.61 1.17
N PRO A 72 4.74 7.99 -0.01
CA PRO A 72 4.51 7.24 -1.26
C PRO A 72 4.93 5.76 -1.16
N LEU A 73 6.02 5.45 -0.46
CA LEU A 73 6.48 4.07 -0.25
C LEU A 73 5.49 3.24 0.57
N THR A 74 4.84 3.87 1.56
CA THR A 74 3.80 3.24 2.38
C THR A 74 2.57 2.92 1.54
N MET A 75 2.14 3.84 0.66
CA MET A 75 1.04 3.57 -0.27
C MET A 75 1.39 2.47 -1.27
N ALA A 76 2.60 2.50 -1.86
CA ALA A 76 3.06 1.45 -2.78
C ALA A 76 3.05 0.06 -2.11
N THR A 77 3.45 0.00 -0.84
CA THR A 77 3.42 -1.23 -0.04
C THR A 77 2.00 -1.74 0.18
N ALA A 78 1.04 -0.86 0.50
CA ALA A 78 -0.37 -1.23 0.67
C ALA A 78 -0.99 -1.74 -0.65
N PHE A 79 -0.75 -1.06 -1.77
CA PHE A 79 -1.21 -1.51 -3.09
C PHE A 79 -0.59 -2.84 -3.53
N ALA A 80 0.69 -3.07 -3.23
CA ALA A 80 1.32 -4.36 -3.44
C ALA A 80 0.66 -5.48 -2.61
N GLY A 81 0.17 -5.17 -1.41
CA GLY A 81 -0.64 -6.07 -0.60
C GLY A 81 -1.92 -6.51 -1.29
N PHE A 82 -2.67 -5.59 -1.92
CA PHE A 82 -3.86 -5.93 -2.70
C PHE A 82 -3.52 -6.83 -3.89
N ALA A 83 -2.46 -6.51 -4.63
CA ALA A 83 -1.96 -7.34 -5.72
C ALA A 83 -1.53 -8.74 -5.25
N ASN A 84 -1.04 -8.84 -4.01
CA ASN A 84 -0.65 -10.08 -3.36
C ASN A 84 -1.76 -10.69 -2.48
N ARG A 85 -3.04 -10.54 -2.89
CA ARG A 85 -4.21 -11.17 -2.24
C ARG A 85 -4.33 -10.87 -0.74
N GLY A 86 -3.92 -9.68 -0.32
CA GLY A 86 -3.98 -9.21 1.07
C GLY A 86 -2.69 -9.45 1.87
N THR A 87 -1.68 -10.11 1.31
CA THR A 87 -0.40 -10.32 2.00
C THR A 87 0.52 -9.12 1.83
N VAL A 88 0.59 -8.28 2.85
CA VAL A 88 1.49 -7.12 2.92
C VAL A 88 2.88 -7.53 3.38
N CYS A 89 3.90 -7.01 2.71
CA CYS A 89 5.30 -7.35 2.90
C CYS A 89 6.15 -6.12 3.13
N THR A 90 7.21 -6.27 3.93
CA THR A 90 8.15 -5.18 4.18
C THR A 90 8.92 -4.85 2.89
N PRO A 91 8.91 -3.58 2.43
CA PRO A 91 9.70 -3.18 1.27
C PRO A 91 11.19 -3.30 1.59
N ILE A 92 11.95 -3.93 0.70
CA ILE A 92 13.42 -4.03 0.79
C ILE A 92 14.05 -3.27 -0.37
N ALA A 93 14.93 -2.32 -0.07
CA ALA A 93 15.66 -1.58 -1.09
C ALA A 93 16.98 -2.28 -1.50
N ILE A 94 17.58 -3.03 -0.58
CA ILE A 94 18.91 -3.64 -0.77
C ILE A 94 18.78 -5.15 -0.60
N ASP A 95 19.12 -5.90 -1.65
CA ASP A 95 19.12 -7.37 -1.66
C ASP A 95 20.49 -7.98 -1.35
N ARG A 96 21.58 -7.32 -1.77
CA ARG A 96 22.98 -7.79 -1.63
C ARG A 96 24.02 -6.65 -1.71
N ILE A 97 25.03 -6.67 -0.82
CA ILE A 97 26.17 -5.74 -0.70
C ILE A 97 27.35 -6.68 -0.75
N VAL A 98 28.17 -6.43 -1.76
CA VAL A 98 29.42 -7.13 -1.99
C VAL A 98 30.52 -6.12 -1.71
N ASP A 99 31.51 -6.52 -0.91
CA ASP A 99 32.67 -5.68 -0.65
C ASP A 99 33.69 -5.72 -1.80
N ARG A 100 34.78 -4.98 -1.65
CA ARG A 100 35.85 -4.91 -2.65
C ARG A 100 36.60 -6.23 -2.85
N SER A 101 36.52 -7.16 -1.90
CA SER A 101 37.10 -8.50 -1.99
C SER A 101 36.16 -9.52 -2.65
N GLY A 102 34.92 -9.13 -2.98
CA GLY A 102 33.91 -10.04 -3.49
C GLY A 102 33.14 -10.78 -2.39
N THR A 103 33.32 -10.41 -1.12
CA THR A 103 32.67 -11.05 0.02
C THR A 103 31.30 -10.42 0.28
N ASP A 104 30.31 -11.26 0.56
CA ASP A 104 28.98 -10.80 0.96
C ASP A 104 28.99 -10.23 2.39
N ILE A 105 28.55 -8.99 2.53
CA ILE A 105 28.36 -8.36 3.84
C ILE A 105 26.93 -8.60 4.32
N ALA A 106 26.76 -8.83 5.62
CA ALA A 106 25.44 -8.92 6.23
C ALA A 106 24.69 -7.56 6.15
N HIS A 107 23.44 -7.60 5.72
CA HIS A 107 22.58 -6.41 5.67
C HIS A 107 21.57 -6.43 6.79
N PRO A 108 20.97 -5.27 7.10
CA PRO A 108 19.74 -5.25 7.88
C PRO A 108 18.77 -6.28 7.29
N PRO A 109 18.42 -7.33 8.04
CA PRO A 109 17.38 -8.24 7.58
C PRO A 109 16.09 -7.42 7.44
N PRO A 110 15.24 -7.71 6.43
CA PRO A 110 13.93 -7.07 6.36
C PRO A 110 13.24 -7.16 7.73
N SER A 111 12.80 -6.02 8.26
CA SER A 111 11.99 -5.98 9.47
C SER A 111 10.73 -6.84 9.24
N ALA A 112 10.33 -7.54 10.30
CA ALA A 112 9.52 -8.75 10.22
C ALA A 112 8.13 -8.56 9.57
N ARG A 113 8.01 -9.02 8.31
CA ARG A 113 6.83 -9.69 7.74
C ARG A 113 7.31 -10.57 6.58
N ARG A 114 7.79 -11.78 6.92
CA ARG A 114 8.55 -12.68 6.03
C ARG A 114 7.65 -13.61 5.20
N ASP A 115 6.54 -13.11 4.69
CA ASP A 115 5.61 -13.96 3.91
C ASP A 115 5.60 -13.63 2.41
N CYS A 116 6.44 -12.68 1.96
CA CYS A 116 6.72 -12.55 0.54
C CYS A 116 7.91 -13.44 0.16
N PRO A 117 7.72 -14.42 -0.74
CA PRO A 117 8.85 -15.14 -1.30
C PRO A 117 9.79 -14.14 -1.97
N ARG A 118 11.07 -14.16 -1.57
CA ARG A 118 12.12 -13.45 -2.31
C ARG A 118 12.11 -13.98 -3.74
N ARG A 119 12.07 -13.08 -4.71
CA ARG A 119 12.39 -13.45 -6.09
C ARG A 119 13.81 -14.00 -6.05
N SER A 120 14.00 -15.30 -6.33
CA SER A 120 15.34 -15.88 -6.36
C SER A 120 16.22 -15.02 -7.26
N PRO A 121 17.46 -14.67 -6.85
CA PRO A 121 18.37 -13.97 -7.73
C PRO A 121 18.45 -14.73 -9.04
N ARG A 122 18.22 -14.06 -10.18
CA ARG A 122 18.51 -14.65 -11.48
C ARG A 122 19.99 -15.05 -11.41
N ARG A 123 20.28 -16.37 -11.43
CA ARG A 123 21.65 -16.85 -11.58
C ARG A 123 22.22 -16.12 -12.81
N PRO A 124 23.43 -15.51 -12.72
CA PRO A 124 24.07 -14.97 -13.91
C PRO A 124 24.10 -16.09 -14.95
N ALA A 125 23.67 -15.77 -16.17
CA ALA A 125 23.71 -16.73 -17.26
C ALA A 125 25.15 -17.21 -17.41
N THR A 126 25.37 -18.50 -17.17
CA THR A 126 26.63 -19.15 -17.55
C THR A 126 26.83 -18.92 -19.04
N PRO A 127 27.98 -18.38 -19.49
CA PRO A 127 28.25 -18.28 -20.91
C PRO A 127 28.22 -19.70 -21.48
N SER A 128 27.29 -19.95 -22.40
CA SER A 128 27.25 -21.18 -23.18
C SER A 128 28.48 -21.17 -24.09
N ASN A 129 29.60 -21.70 -23.60
CA ASN A 129 30.76 -21.97 -24.44
C ASN A 129 30.42 -23.17 -25.32
N ARG A 130 29.90 -22.90 -26.52
CA ARG A 130 29.67 -23.91 -27.54
C ARG A 130 30.94 -23.92 -28.40
N SER A 131 31.76 -24.96 -28.19
CA SER A 131 32.85 -25.34 -29.09
C SER A 131 32.32 -25.94 -30.38
#